data_AF-A0A9D3QKT4-F1
#
_entry.id   AF-A0A9D3QKT4-F1
#
_cell.length_a   1.000
_cell.length_b   1.000
_cell.length_c   1.000
_cell.angle_alpha   90.00
_cell.angle_beta   90.00
_cell.angle_gamma   90.00
#
_symmetry.space_group_name_H-M   'P 1'
#
loop_
_entity.id
_entity.type
_entity.pdbx_description
1 polymer ?
#
loop_
_entity_poly.entity_id
_entity_poly.type
_entity_poly.pdbx_seq_one_letter_code
_entity_poly.pdbx_strand_id
1 'polypeptide(L)'
;MDTPFSRSLRITETATKQIKRSKRGATMFLTLALLRKGIPGKQWIGKYRRPRPVTWQMKRSILVRLEREAENEYWISRPYMSREQERGHAAERRLQNWLDFKHAKTSRFPEHKYITDHLNHLNTTKTWSS
;
A
#
# COMPACT_ATOMS: atom_id res chain seq x y z
N MET A 1 0.32 -28.04 -18.46
CA MET A 1 -0.15 -26.87 -19.23
C MET A 1 0.51 -25.67 -18.61
N ASP A 2 1.64 -25.31 -19.20
CA ASP A 2 2.83 -24.89 -18.47
C ASP A 2 3.01 -23.37 -18.51
N THR A 3 3.49 -22.82 -17.40
CA THR A 3 3.99 -21.46 -17.26
C THR A 3 5.37 -21.34 -17.92
N PRO A 4 5.73 -20.19 -18.54
CA PRO A 4 7.12 -19.93 -18.88
C PRO A 4 7.72 -18.91 -17.91
N PHE A 5 8.27 -19.41 -16.80
CA PHE A 5 9.26 -18.70 -15.98
C PHE A 5 10.53 -19.56 -15.95
N SER A 6 11.52 -19.26 -16.79
CA SER A 6 12.95 -19.63 -16.63
C SER A 6 13.74 -19.52 -17.94
N ARG A 7 14.71 -18.60 -17.97
CA ARG A 7 16.02 -18.60 -18.68
C ARG A 7 16.44 -17.13 -18.85
N SER A 8 17.65 -16.68 -18.56
CA SER A 8 18.91 -17.36 -18.30
C SER A 8 19.87 -16.36 -17.66
N LEU A 9 20.68 -16.87 -16.73
CA LEU A 9 21.81 -16.23 -16.11
C LEU A 9 22.91 -15.84 -17.12
N ARG A 10 23.60 -14.75 -16.76
CA ARG A 10 25.05 -14.49 -16.94
C ARG A 10 25.58 -14.31 -18.36
N ILE A 11 25.86 -13.05 -18.70
CA ILE A 11 26.98 -12.68 -19.58
C ILE A 11 27.86 -11.67 -18.83
N THR A 12 28.97 -12.22 -18.32
CA THR A 12 30.33 -11.66 -18.20
C THR A 12 30.54 -10.21 -17.76
N GLU A 13 31.05 -10.09 -16.53
CA GLU A 13 32.06 -9.11 -16.14
C GLU A 13 33.19 -9.06 -17.18
N THR A 14 33.51 -7.89 -17.73
CA THR A 14 34.88 -7.51 -18.10
C THR A 14 35.01 -5.99 -18.14
N ALA A 15 36.22 -5.53 -17.81
CA ALA A 15 36.75 -4.17 -17.98
C ALA A 15 36.47 -3.17 -16.85
N THR A 16 37.13 -3.40 -15.72
CA THR A 16 37.75 -2.34 -14.94
C THR A 16 38.67 -1.49 -15.85
N LYS A 17 38.29 -0.25 -16.15
CA LYS A 17 39.21 0.75 -16.69
C LYS A 17 39.18 1.97 -15.80
N GLN A 18 40.15 2.02 -14.89
CA GLN A 18 40.45 3.20 -14.09
C GLN A 18 40.71 4.39 -15.02
N ILE A 19 39.79 5.36 -15.02
CA ILE A 19 40.00 6.64 -15.68
C ILE A 19 40.80 7.52 -14.71
N LYS A 20 42.06 7.75 -15.10
CA LYS A 20 43.02 8.63 -14.43
C LYS A 20 42.40 10.03 -14.23
N ARG A 21 42.44 10.50 -12.98
CA ARG A 21 42.24 11.90 -12.57
C ARG A 21 43.12 12.83 -13.42
N SER A 22 42.49 13.67 -14.25
CA SER A 22 43.10 14.88 -14.79
C SER A 22 42.66 16.07 -13.93
N LYS A 23 43.60 16.64 -13.16
CA LYS A 23 43.47 17.97 -12.56
C LYS A 23 43.87 19.01 -13.60
N ARG A 24 42.92 19.77 -14.13
CA ARG A 24 42.96 21.24 -14.30
C ARG A 24 41.80 21.72 -15.18
N GLY A 25 41.11 22.74 -14.68
CA GLY A 25 39.94 23.36 -15.27
C GLY A 25 39.01 23.77 -14.14
N ALA A 26 39.31 24.88 -13.46
CA ALA A 26 38.41 25.47 -12.47
C ALA A 26 37.13 25.93 -13.20
N THR A 27 36.16 25.03 -13.35
CA THR A 27 34.80 25.40 -13.72
C THR A 27 34.25 26.18 -12.53
N MET A 28 34.21 27.50 -12.68
CA MET A 28 33.79 28.46 -11.68
C MET A 28 32.46 28.03 -11.05
N PHE A 29 32.51 27.52 -9.81
CA PHE A 29 31.32 27.22 -9.00
C PHE A 29 30.40 28.47 -8.90
N LEU A 30 31.00 29.65 -8.98
CA LEU A 30 30.36 30.97 -9.03
C LEU A 30 29.56 31.21 -10.33
N THR A 31 30.01 30.75 -11.51
CA THR A 31 29.24 30.93 -12.76
C THR A 31 28.04 29.99 -12.82
N LEU A 32 28.14 28.79 -12.22
CA LEU A 32 27.01 27.88 -12.04
C LEU A 32 25.97 28.39 -11.03
N ALA A 33 26.40 29.13 -10.00
CA ALA A 33 25.51 29.73 -9.02
C ALA A 33 24.74 30.95 -9.55
N LEU A 34 25.39 31.80 -10.36
CA LEU A 34 24.81 33.06 -10.88
C LEU A 34 23.86 32.88 -12.07
N LEU A 35 24.08 31.87 -12.94
CA LEU A 35 23.32 31.68 -14.18
C LEU A 35 22.19 30.64 -14.06
N ARG A 36 21.92 30.13 -12.85
CA ARG A 36 20.88 29.10 -12.65
C ARG A 36 19.51 29.78 -12.71
N LYS A 37 18.74 29.50 -13.77
CA LYS A 37 17.28 29.75 -13.85
C LYS A 37 16.56 28.96 -12.73
N GLY A 38 16.64 29.46 -11.50
CA GLY A 38 15.93 28.94 -10.34
C GLY A 38 14.53 29.54 -10.28
N ILE A 39 13.54 28.73 -9.93
CA ILE A 39 12.18 29.20 -9.67
C ILE A 39 12.18 29.85 -8.28
N PRO A 40 11.72 31.09 -8.13
CA PRO A 40 11.73 31.75 -6.83
C PRO A 40 10.76 31.06 -5.86
N GLY A 41 11.20 30.79 -4.63
CA GLY A 41 10.37 30.19 -3.58
C GLY A 41 10.07 28.69 -3.78
N LYS A 42 8.90 28.24 -3.29
CA LYS A 42 8.47 26.82 -3.35
C LYS A 42 8.01 26.46 -4.77
N GLN A 43 8.53 25.38 -5.34
CA GLN A 43 8.32 25.01 -6.76
C GLN A 43 6.84 24.81 -7.18
N TRP A 44 5.98 24.36 -6.27
CA TRP A 44 4.60 23.94 -6.56
C TRP A 44 3.51 24.82 -5.93
N ILE A 45 3.90 25.92 -5.26
CA ILE A 45 3.01 26.78 -4.47
C ILE A 45 3.39 28.26 -4.73
N GLY A 46 2.44 29.19 -4.60
CA GLY A 46 2.70 30.63 -4.79
C GLY A 46 2.46 31.11 -6.23
N LYS A 47 2.92 32.34 -6.53
CA LYS A 47 2.67 33.04 -7.80
C LYS A 47 3.49 32.47 -8.96
N TYR A 48 4.78 32.25 -8.77
CA TYR A 48 5.68 31.76 -9.81
C TYR A 48 6.03 30.29 -9.55
N ARG A 49 5.33 29.38 -10.23
CA ARG A 49 5.48 27.92 -10.09
C ARG A 49 6.21 27.32 -11.28
N ARG A 50 6.66 26.07 -11.13
CA ARG A 50 7.18 25.30 -12.27
C ARG A 50 6.04 24.86 -13.18
N PRO A 51 6.07 25.17 -14.50
CA PRO A 51 5.09 24.61 -15.43
C PRO A 51 5.27 23.09 -15.51
N ARG A 52 4.17 22.34 -15.33
CA ARG A 52 4.14 20.88 -15.47
C ARG A 52 3.42 20.53 -16.77
N PRO A 53 4.14 20.25 -17.88
CA PRO A 53 3.49 19.87 -19.13
C PRO A 53 2.82 18.50 -18.97
N VAL A 54 1.67 18.33 -19.63
CA VAL A 54 0.96 17.05 -19.65
C VAL A 54 1.69 16.12 -20.62
N THR A 55 2.22 15.01 -20.11
CA THR A 55 2.89 14.02 -20.94
C THR A 55 1.88 13.12 -21.65
N TRP A 56 2.30 12.49 -22.75
CA TRP A 56 1.47 11.51 -23.47
C TRP A 56 1.01 10.35 -22.58
N GLN A 57 1.88 9.87 -21.69
CA GLN A 57 1.54 8.80 -20.74
C GLN A 57 0.39 9.19 -19.80
N MET A 58 0.39 10.45 -19.32
CA MET A 58 -0.71 10.97 -18.51
C MET A 58 -2.02 10.95 -19.29
N LYS A 59 -2.01 11.40 -20.55
CA LYS A 59 -3.21 11.37 -21.42
C LYS A 59 -3.72 9.94 -21.62
N ARG A 60 -2.83 9.01 -21.96
CA ARG A 60 -3.17 7.58 -22.09
C ARG A 60 -3.75 7.00 -20.81
N SER A 61 -3.15 7.31 -19.65
CA SER A 61 -3.62 6.79 -18.35
C SER A 61 -5.02 7.29 -17.98
N ILE A 62 -5.34 8.54 -18.36
CA ILE A 62 -6.67 9.12 -18.16
C ILE A 62 -7.67 8.42 -19.08
N LEU A 63 -7.33 8.24 -20.36
CA LEU A 63 -8.19 7.56 -21.34
C LEU A 63 -8.59 6.15 -20.85
N VAL A 64 -7.61 5.34 -20.44
CA VAL A 64 -7.88 3.99 -19.89
C VAL A 64 -8.77 4.02 -18.64
N ARG A 65 -8.70 5.08 -17.84
CA ARG A 65 -9.57 5.23 -16.68
C ARG A 65 -10.99 5.59 -17.09
N LEU A 66 -11.14 6.51 -18.04
CA LEU A 66 -12.44 6.92 -18.57
C LEU A 66 -13.16 5.75 -19.26
N GLU A 67 -12.44 4.90 -20.01
CA GLU A 67 -13.00 3.68 -20.58
C GLU A 67 -13.54 2.74 -19.51
N ARG A 68 -12.77 2.52 -18.43
CA ARG A 68 -13.23 1.70 -17.31
C ARG A 68 -14.42 2.31 -16.57
N GLU A 69 -14.46 3.64 -16.43
CA GLU A 69 -15.60 4.34 -15.83
C GLU A 69 -16.85 4.17 -16.68
N ALA A 70 -16.75 4.30 -18.01
CA ALA A 70 -17.86 4.06 -18.93
C ALA A 70 -18.36 2.60 -18.89
N GLU A 71 -17.45 1.62 -18.80
CA GLU A 71 -17.81 0.22 -18.60
C GLU A 71 -18.54 0.01 -17.27
N ASN A 72 -18.05 0.61 -16.18
CA ASN A 72 -18.69 0.51 -14.86
C ASN A 72 -20.09 1.14 -14.86
N GLU A 73 -20.26 2.29 -15.50
CA GLU A 73 -21.56 2.95 -15.65
C GLU A 73 -22.56 2.04 -16.36
N TYR A 74 -22.15 1.36 -17.43
CA TYR A 74 -22.98 0.39 -18.12
C TYR A 74 -23.47 -0.72 -17.18
N TRP A 75 -22.57 -1.30 -16.39
CA TRP A 75 -22.93 -2.39 -15.46
C TRP A 75 -23.81 -1.94 -14.30
N ILE A 76 -23.62 -0.72 -13.79
CA ILE A 76 -24.40 -0.18 -12.67
C ILE A 76 -25.78 0.32 -13.12
N SER A 77 -25.96 0.64 -14.40
CA SER A 77 -27.20 1.20 -14.94
C SER A 77 -28.42 0.28 -14.85
N ARG A 78 -28.22 -1.03 -14.67
CA ARG A 78 -29.29 -2.04 -14.73
C ARG A 78 -29.41 -2.80 -13.39
N PRO A 79 -30.16 -2.25 -12.41
CA PRO A 79 -30.40 -2.93 -11.16
C PRO A 79 -31.31 -4.14 -11.34
N TYR A 80 -31.07 -5.20 -10.57
CA TYR A 80 -31.88 -6.43 -10.58
C TYR A 80 -33.22 -6.27 -9.84
N MET A 81 -33.23 -5.52 -8.73
CA MET A 81 -34.42 -5.26 -7.91
C MET A 81 -34.76 -3.77 -7.91
N SER A 82 -36.05 -3.46 -7.82
CA SER A 82 -36.49 -2.10 -7.54
C SER A 82 -36.24 -1.75 -6.07
N ARG A 83 -36.18 -0.44 -5.77
CA ARG A 83 -35.97 0.06 -4.40
C ARG A 83 -37.04 -0.42 -3.41
N GLU A 84 -38.25 -0.64 -3.89
CA GLU A 84 -39.36 -1.16 -3.08
C GLU A 84 -39.15 -2.63 -2.70
N GLN A 85 -38.65 -3.44 -3.63
CA GLN A 85 -38.33 -4.85 -3.41
C GLN A 85 -37.12 -5.04 -2.48
N GLU A 86 -36.12 -4.16 -2.57
CA GLU A 86 -34.94 -4.20 -1.70
C GLU A 86 -35.30 -3.90 -0.22
N ARG A 87 -36.38 -3.14 0.00
CA ARG A 87 -36.76 -2.66 1.33
C ARG A 87 -37.01 -3.82 2.28
N GLY A 88 -36.15 -3.93 3.29
CA GLY A 88 -36.32 -4.87 4.40
C GLY A 88 -35.82 -6.29 4.15
N HIS A 89 -35.39 -6.65 2.92
CA HIS A 89 -35.03 -8.04 2.58
C HIS A 89 -33.89 -8.62 3.45
N ALA A 90 -32.97 -7.77 3.94
CA ALA A 90 -31.80 -8.17 4.73
C ALA A 90 -31.83 -7.62 6.17
N ALA A 91 -32.96 -7.10 6.65
CA ALA A 91 -33.05 -6.44 7.96
C ALA A 91 -32.76 -7.40 9.12
N GLU A 92 -33.36 -8.60 9.09
CA GLU A 92 -33.19 -9.64 10.11
C GLU A 92 -31.73 -10.10 10.21
N ARG A 93 -31.09 -10.40 9.07
CA ARG A 93 -29.66 -10.75 9.04
C ARG A 93 -28.77 -9.65 9.62
N ARG A 94 -29.05 -8.38 9.31
CA ARG A 94 -28.29 -7.25 9.86
C ARG A 94 -28.49 -7.11 11.37
N LEU A 95 -29.71 -7.36 11.86
CA LEU A 95 -30.02 -7.35 13.28
C LEU A 95 -29.27 -8.46 14.01
N GLN A 96 -29.30 -9.69 13.48
CA GLN A 96 -28.58 -10.82 14.06
C GLN A 96 -27.08 -10.56 14.13
N ASN A 97 -26.45 -10.12 13.04
CA ASN A 97 -25.03 -9.77 13.02
C ASN A 97 -24.69 -8.68 14.05
N TRP A 98 -25.59 -7.72 14.25
CA TRP A 98 -25.41 -6.66 15.24
C TRP A 98 -25.54 -7.17 16.68
N LEU A 99 -26.51 -8.05 16.96
CA LEU A 99 -26.66 -8.70 18.25
C LEU A 99 -25.44 -9.55 18.56
N ASP A 100 -24.96 -10.35 17.61
CA ASP A 100 -23.77 -11.19 17.77
C ASP A 100 -22.54 -10.35 18.08
N PHE A 101 -22.36 -9.23 17.36
CA PHE A 101 -21.28 -8.28 17.66
C PHE A 101 -21.41 -7.68 19.07
N LYS A 102 -22.62 -7.30 19.48
CA LYS A 102 -22.88 -6.76 20.82
C LYS A 102 -22.55 -7.82 21.88
N HIS A 103 -22.98 -9.06 21.67
CA HIS A 103 -22.68 -10.19 22.54
C HIS A 103 -21.19 -10.46 22.63
N ALA A 104 -20.47 -10.51 21.51
CA ALA A 104 -19.02 -10.69 21.50
C ALA A 104 -18.29 -9.57 22.25
N LYS A 105 -18.77 -8.32 22.14
CA LYS A 105 -18.21 -7.19 22.87
C LYS A 105 -18.48 -7.29 24.37
N THR A 106 -19.67 -7.71 24.80
CA THR A 106 -20.01 -7.89 26.22
C THR A 106 -19.31 -9.09 26.84
N SER A 107 -19.10 -10.16 26.07
CA SER A 107 -18.44 -11.38 26.54
C SER A 107 -16.92 -11.26 26.61
N ARG A 108 -16.36 -10.10 26.26
CA ARG A 108 -14.91 -9.85 26.36
C ARG A 108 -14.53 -9.54 27.81
N PHE A 109 -14.44 -10.58 28.63
CA PHE A 109 -13.99 -10.54 30.01
C PHE A 109 -12.61 -11.22 30.15
N PRO A 110 -11.77 -10.85 31.13
CA PRO A 110 -10.55 -11.59 31.43
C PRO A 110 -10.84 -13.07 31.74
N GLU A 111 -9.90 -13.94 31.38
CA GLU A 111 -10.02 -15.38 31.63
C GLU A 111 -10.09 -15.71 33.13
N HIS A 112 -10.80 -16.78 33.46
CA HIS A 112 -10.85 -17.30 34.82
C HIS A 112 -9.49 -17.86 35.23
N LYS A 113 -9.06 -17.56 36.46
CA LYS A 113 -7.83 -18.12 37.04
C LYS A 113 -8.19 -19.23 38.01
N TYR A 114 -7.63 -20.42 37.81
CA TYR A 114 -7.87 -21.57 38.67
C TYR A 114 -6.74 -21.78 39.68
N ILE A 115 -7.11 -22.14 40.91
CA ILE A 115 -6.15 -22.41 42.00
C ILE A 115 -5.28 -23.63 41.67
N THR A 116 -5.81 -24.59 40.90
CA THR A 116 -5.08 -25.76 40.42
C THR A 116 -3.84 -25.38 39.63
N ASP A 117 -3.91 -24.34 38.79
CA ASP A 117 -2.78 -23.90 37.98
C ASP A 117 -1.64 -23.36 38.87
N HIS A 118 -2.01 -22.70 39.97
CA HIS A 118 -1.07 -22.18 40.95
C HIS A 118 -0.47 -23.30 41.81
N LEU A 119 -1.28 -24.28 42.23
CA LEU A 119 -0.80 -25.42 43.03
C LEU A 119 0.04 -26.41 42.23
N ASN A 120 -0.26 -26.58 40.93
CA ASN A 120 0.53 -27.41 40.04
C ASN A 120 1.98 -26.91 39.92
N HIS A 121 2.20 -25.60 40.07
CA HIS A 121 3.55 -25.03 40.07
C HIS A 121 4.42 -25.57 41.24
N LEU A 122 3.82 -25.98 42.36
CA LEU A 122 4.53 -26.55 43.50
C LEU A 122 5.09 -27.95 43.21
N ASN A 123 4.57 -28.66 42.20
CA ASN A 123 5.08 -29.98 41.81
C ASN A 123 6.45 -29.93 41.11
N THR A 124 6.99 -28.74 40.83
CA THR A 124 8.31 -28.56 40.19
C THR A 124 9.47 -29.09 41.04
N THR A 125 9.32 -29.16 42.36
CA THR A 125 10.33 -29.66 43.29
C THR A 125 10.13 -31.15 43.63
N LYS A 126 9.17 -31.83 43.00
CA LYS A 126 8.87 -33.23 43.27
C LYS A 126 9.95 -34.14 42.69
N THR A 127 10.78 -34.71 43.56
CA THR A 127 11.79 -35.72 43.23
C THR A 127 11.34 -37.13 43.64
N TRP A 128 11.99 -38.16 43.10
CA TRP A 128 11.76 -39.54 43.51
C TRP A 128 12.62 -39.87 44.74
N SER A 129 12.14 -40.76 45.62
CA SER A 129 12.88 -41.22 46.80
C SER A 129 14.19 -41.90 46.38
N SER A 130 15.33 -41.41 46.90
CA SER A 130 16.61 -42.13 46.85
C SER A 130 16.63 -43.34 47.76
#